data_AF-A0A6B8QRQ6-F1
#
_entry.id   AF-A0A6B8QRQ6-F1
#
_cell.length_a   1.000
_cell.length_b   1.000
_cell.length_c   1.000
_cell.angle_alpha   90.00
_cell.angle_beta   90.00
_cell.angle_gamma   90.00
#
_symmetry.space_group_name_H-M   'P 1'
#
loop_
_entity.id
_entity.type
_entity.pdbx_description
1 polymer ?
#
loop_
_entity_poly.entity_id
_entity_poly.type
_entity_poly.pdbx_seq_one_letter_code
_entity_poly.pdbx_strand_id
1 'polypeptide(L)'
;MLALVANQAIDHENVPEHKHLELGGGIYVDLTGEEYVADFLLPNFYFHLVTTYSILRSVGVPIGKKDYMLHLMPKVKQSTI
;
A
#
# COMPACT_ATOMS: atom_id res chain seq x y z
N MET A 1 10.58 3.36 -0.24
CA MET A 1 9.37 3.27 0.59
C MET A 1 8.39 2.20 0.09
N LEU A 2 7.99 2.15 -1.20
CA LEU A 2 7.18 1.03 -1.74
C LEU A 2 7.88 -0.34 -1.79
N ALA A 3 9.19 -0.37 -2.04
CA ALA A 3 9.93 -1.64 -2.09
C ALA A 3 9.98 -2.38 -0.73
N LEU A 4 9.62 -1.70 0.38
CA LEU A 4 9.52 -2.33 1.69
C LEU A 4 8.15 -2.98 1.94
N VAL A 5 7.08 -2.49 1.30
CA VAL A 5 5.71 -2.99 1.52
C VAL A 5 5.34 -4.10 0.53
N ALA A 6 5.94 -4.12 -0.66
CA ALA A 6 5.62 -5.10 -1.71
C ALA A 6 6.31 -6.48 -1.55
N ASN A 7 7.25 -6.62 -0.62
CA ASN A 7 7.99 -7.88 -0.37
C ASN A 7 7.84 -8.39 1.07
N GLN A 8 6.83 -7.92 1.79
CA GLN A 8 6.36 -8.68 2.94
C GLN A 8 5.44 -9.74 2.36
N ALA A 9 5.95 -10.95 2.15
CA ALA A 9 5.09 -12.10 2.40
C ALA A 9 4.48 -11.79 3.77
N ILE A 10 3.14 -11.75 3.86
CA ILE A 10 2.50 -11.64 5.16
C ILE A 10 3.04 -12.84 5.91
N ASP A 11 3.93 -12.57 6.86
CA ASP A 11 4.40 -13.57 7.78
C ASP A 11 3.18 -13.91 8.62
N HIS A 12 2.47 -14.96 8.21
CA HIS A 12 1.27 -15.44 8.88
C HIS A 12 1.55 -15.76 10.36
N GLU A 13 2.83 -15.86 10.75
CA GLU A 13 3.27 -16.08 12.13
C GLU A 13 3.14 -14.84 13.03
N ASN A 14 3.09 -13.61 12.48
CA ASN A 14 3.14 -12.36 13.25
C ASN A 14 1.99 -11.37 12.98
N VAL A 15 0.92 -11.81 12.31
CA VAL A 15 -0.26 -10.95 12.15
C VAL A 15 -1.05 -10.98 13.46
N PRO A 16 -1.35 -9.81 14.10
CA PRO A 16 -2.14 -9.81 15.31
C PRO A 16 -3.46 -10.55 15.06
N GLU A 17 -3.77 -11.51 15.93
CA GLU A 17 -4.93 -12.41 15.79
C GLU A 17 -6.22 -11.59 15.62
N HIS A 18 -6.31 -10.48 16.37
CA HIS A 18 -7.36 -9.48 16.25
C HIS A 18 -6.83 -8.05 16.38
N LYS A 19 -7.43 -7.13 15.62
CA LYS A 19 -7.16 -5.71 15.62
C LYS A 19 -8.45 -4.92 15.86
N HIS A 20 -8.51 -4.27 17.02
CA HIS A 20 -9.53 -3.29 17.35
C HIS A 20 -9.15 -1.91 16.82
N LEU A 21 -10.03 -1.27 16.06
CA LEU A 21 -9.85 0.07 15.50
C LEU A 21 -10.99 0.98 15.94
N GLU A 22 -10.64 2.02 16.70
CA GLU A 22 -11.55 3.09 17.08
C GLU A 22 -11.71 4.08 15.92
N LEU A 23 -12.95 4.29 15.47
CA LEU A 23 -13.32 5.25 14.43
C LEU A 23 -13.79 6.59 15.02
N GLY A 24 -13.85 6.68 16.35
CA GLY A 24 -14.32 7.86 17.08
C GLY A 24 -15.81 7.83 17.37
N GLY A 25 -16.25 8.62 18.35
CA GLY A 25 -17.66 8.68 18.75
C GLY A 25 -18.21 7.39 19.37
N GLY A 26 -17.33 6.51 19.88
CA GLY A 26 -17.71 5.19 20.39
C GLY A 26 -17.99 4.16 19.29
N ILE A 27 -17.65 4.47 18.04
CA ILE A 27 -17.75 3.54 16.91
C ILE A 27 -16.40 2.87 16.73
N TYR A 28 -16.40 1.54 16.66
CA TYR A 28 -15.21 0.74 16.45
C TYR A 28 -15.45 -0.35 15.40
N VAL A 29 -14.36 -0.94 14.91
CA VAL A 29 -14.36 -2.15 14.09
C VAL A 29 -13.30 -3.12 14.60
N ASP A 30 -13.70 -4.38 14.77
CA ASP A 30 -12.78 -5.48 15.05
C ASP A 30 -12.50 -6.25 13.76
N LEU A 31 -11.23 -6.45 13.46
CA LEU A 31 -10.76 -7.16 12.28
C LEU A 31 -9.85 -8.31 12.73
N THR A 32 -9.89 -9.44 12.04
CA THR A 32 -8.77 -10.37 12.07
C THR A 32 -7.51 -9.70 11.53
N GLY A 33 -6.36 -10.30 11.80
CA GLY A 33 -5.10 -9.84 11.22
C GLY A 33 -5.13 -9.71 9.69
N GLU A 34 -5.73 -10.70 9.00
CA GLU A 34 -5.82 -10.73 7.55
C GLU A 34 -6.73 -9.61 7.00
N GLU A 35 -7.92 -9.44 7.60
CA GLU A 35 -8.84 -8.35 7.25
C GLU A 35 -8.21 -6.98 7.53
N TYR A 36 -7.46 -6.83 8.62
CA TYR A 36 -6.74 -5.59 8.89
C TYR A 36 -5.75 -5.24 7.78
N VAL A 37 -5.00 -6.22 7.26
CA VAL A 37 -4.05 -5.96 6.17
C VAL A 37 -4.78 -5.72 4.85
N ALA A 38 -5.70 -6.60 4.48
CA ALA A 38 -6.36 -6.60 3.18
C ALA A 38 -7.35 -5.44 3.01
N ASP A 39 -8.17 -5.18 4.04
CA ASP A 39 -9.34 -4.30 3.91
C ASP A 39 -9.12 -2.92 4.55
N PHE A 40 -8.20 -2.82 5.51
CA PHE A 40 -7.87 -1.52 6.12
C PHE A 40 -6.52 -0.98 5.65
N LEU A 41 -5.42 -1.70 5.89
CA LEU A 41 -4.07 -1.17 5.72
C LEU A 41 -3.72 -0.94 4.25
N LEU A 42 -3.93 -1.92 3.38
CA LEU A 42 -3.58 -1.82 1.96
C LEU A 42 -4.35 -0.70 1.24
N PRO A 43 -5.70 -0.58 1.39
CA PRO A 43 -6.45 0.50 0.76
C PRO A 43 -6.01 1.89 1.25
N ASN A 44 -5.81 2.06 2.56
CA ASN A 44 -5.32 3.33 3.12
C ASN A 44 -3.93 3.69 2.59
N PHE A 45 -3.02 2.72 2.54
CA PHE A 45 -1.67 2.93 2.01
C PHE A 45 -1.70 3.43 0.57
N TYR A 46 -2.46 2.76 -0.31
CA TYR A 46 -2.55 3.16 -1.72
C TYR A 46 -3.26 4.50 -1.90
N PHE A 47 -4.29 4.79 -1.10
CA PHE A 47 -4.97 6.09 -1.11
C PHE A 47 -3.99 7.24 -0.82
N HIS A 48 -3.20 7.15 0.26
CA HIS A 48 -2.23 8.19 0.60
C HIS A 48 -1.09 8.28 -0.40
N LEU A 49 -0.63 7.14 -0.91
CA LEU A 49 0.44 7.10 -1.89
C LEU A 49 0.02 7.77 -3.21
N VAL A 50 -1.15 7.42 -3.77
CA VAL A 50 -1.62 8.01 -5.04
C VAL A 50 -2.00 9.47 -4.86
N THR A 51 -2.52 9.86 -3.69
CA THR A 51 -2.80 11.25 -3.35
C THR A 51 -1.51 12.08 -3.34
N THR A 52 -0.45 11.59 -2.68
CA THR A 52 0.86 12.25 -2.66
C THR A 52 1.45 12.35 -4.05
N TYR A 53 1.41 11.26 -4.83
CA TYR A 53 1.81 11.25 -6.24
C TYR A 53 1.07 12.33 -7.05
N SER A 54 -0.24 12.45 -6.84
CA SER A 54 -1.08 13.41 -7.58
C SER A 54 -0.77 14.85 -7.21
N ILE A 55 -0.57 15.16 -5.92
CA ILE A 55 -0.19 16.50 -5.45
C ILE A 55 1.16 16.91 -6.02
N LEU A 56 2.17 16.04 -5.92
CA LEU A 56 3.51 16.33 -6.44
C LEU A 56 3.46 16.55 -7.95
N ARG A 57 2.70 15.73 -8.68
CA ARG A 57 2.51 15.90 -10.12
C ARG A 57 1.75 17.18 -10.45
N SER A 58 0.76 17.58 -9.66
CA SER A 58 -0.01 18.80 -9.90
C SER A 58 0.81 20.07 -9.69
N VAL A 59 1.82 20.05 -8.82
CA VAL A 59 2.74 21.18 -8.59
C VAL A 59 3.98 21.14 -9.52
N GLY A 60 3.98 20.29 -10.54
CA GLY A 60 5.01 20.27 -11.58
C GLY A 60 6.25 19.45 -11.28
N VAL A 61 6.25 18.62 -10.22
CA VAL A 61 7.34 17.66 -10.00
C VAL A 61 7.38 16.66 -11.17
N PRO A 62 8.54 16.40 -11.80
CA PRO A 62 8.65 15.58 -13.01
C PRO A 62 8.57 14.06 -12.72
N ILE A 63 7.55 13.63 -11.97
CA ILE A 63 7.23 12.23 -11.69
C ILE A 63 6.11 11.73 -12.60
N GLY A 64 6.15 10.47 -13.01
CA GLY A 64 5.20 9.81 -13.91
C GLY A 64 4.82 8.41 -13.46
N LYS A 65 3.99 7.73 -14.25
CA LYS A 65 3.52 6.37 -13.95
C LYS A 65 4.69 5.39 -13.74
N LYS A 66 5.79 5.56 -14.48
CA LYS A 66 7.01 4.74 -14.32
C LYS A 66 7.58 4.83 -12.89
N ASP A 67 7.53 6.02 -12.28
CA ASP A 67 8.06 6.27 -10.94
C ASP A 67 7.15 5.64 -9.88
N TYR A 68 5.83 5.65 -10.11
CA TYR A 68 4.86 4.92 -9.30
C TYR A 68 5.04 3.40 -9.40
N MET A 69 5.29 2.87 -10.60
CA MET A 69 5.43 1.44 -10.87
C MET A 69 6.87 0.90 -10.68
N LEU A 70 7.76 1.62 -9.98
CA LEU A 70 9.16 1.20 -9.81
C LEU A 70 9.31 -0.21 -9.20
N HIS A 71 8.33 -0.65 -8.41
CA HIS A 71 8.32 -2.01 -7.85
C HIS A 71 8.24 -3.12 -8.91
N LEU A 72 7.85 -2.81 -10.15
CA LEU A 72 7.87 -3.76 -11.26
C LEU A 72 9.22 -3.83 -11.98
N MET A 73 10.14 -2.87 -11.76
CA MET A 73 11.42 -2.83 -12.48
C MET A 73 12.20 -4.15 -12.46
N PRO A 74 12.29 -4.89 -11.33
CA PRO A 74 12.96 -6.19 -11.31
C PRO A 74 12.29 -7.28 -12.16
N LYS A 75 11.02 -7.07 -12.57
CA LYS A 75 10.21 -8.03 -13.35
C LYS A 75 10.07 -7.63 -14.81
N VAL A 76 10.59 -6.47 -15.22
CA VAL A 76 10.51 -6.01 -16.61
C VAL A 76 11.40 -6.91 -17.49
N LYS A 77 10.81 -7.48 -18.53
CA LYS A 77 11.51 -8.27 -19.56
C LYS A 77 11.32 -7.59 -20.91
N GLN A 78 12.36 -7.57 -21.74
CA GLN A 78 12.25 -7.14 -23.13
C GLN A 78 11.93 -8.36 -23.99
N SER A 79 10.94 -8.25 -24.88
CA SER A 79 10.77 -9.22 -25.95
C SER A 79 11.85 -8.98 -26.99
N THR A 80 12.66 -10.00 -27.28
CA THR A 80 13.49 -10.00 -28.48
C THR A 80 12.56 -10.13 -29.69
N ILE A 81 12.78 -9.31 -30.72
CA ILE A 81 12.12 -9.40 -32.03
C ILE A 81 12.85 -10.46 -32.86
#